data_AF-A0A958THA6-F1
#
_entry.id   AF-A0A958THA6-F1
#
_cell.length_a   1.000
_cell.length_b   1.000
_cell.length_c   1.000
_cell.angle_alpha   90.00
_cell.angle_beta   90.00
_cell.angle_gamma   90.00
#
_symmetry.space_group_name_H-M   'P 1'
#
loop_
_entity.id
_entity.type
_entity.pdbx_description
1 polymer ?
#
loop_
_entity_poly.entity_id
_entity_poly.type
_entity_poly.pdbx_seq_one_letter_code
_entity_poly.pdbx_strand_id
1 'polypeptide(L)'
;MTYQGVLTKMETEFSQPIQYYLVFENDFLNINQLLDKTISIQFVKYQCLNCKLDLPIYRQGFCKTCFYEIPQAADWIMRPELSTAHLDKEDRDLAYEKKVQLQPHIVYLANSSSVKVGVTRKSQVPTRWIDQGAHEAIEIVEVPNRYLAGITEVALKNHVSDKTNWRTMLKNDIVDEDLVQWRERLKQYIPDEAKDYFIETNTETNIQYPVHQYPLKPNSL
;
A
#
# COMPACT_ATOMS: atom_id res chain seq x y z
N MET A 1 28.48 -12.37 2.12
CA MET A 1 28.23 -11.11 2.86
C MET A 1 27.20 -11.42 3.94
N THR A 2 27.39 -10.89 5.14
CA THR A 2 26.47 -11.08 6.26
C THR A 2 25.84 -9.72 6.57
N TYR A 3 24.53 -9.61 6.40
CA TYR A 3 23.76 -8.41 6.74
C TYR A 3 23.00 -8.67 8.03
N GLN A 4 22.97 -7.68 8.92
CA GLN A 4 22.20 -7.74 10.16
C GLN A 4 21.43 -6.44 10.34
N GLY A 5 20.14 -6.53 10.58
CA GLY A 5 19.30 -5.38 10.87
C GLY A 5 17.84 -5.80 11.11
N VAL A 6 16.99 -4.80 11.32
CA VAL A 6 15.55 -5.03 11.48
C VAL A 6 14.92 -5.18 10.10
N LEU A 7 14.18 -6.26 9.88
CA LEU A 7 13.36 -6.39 8.68
C LEU A 7 12.26 -5.32 8.69
N THR A 8 12.34 -4.41 7.72
CA THR A 8 11.34 -3.38 7.43
C THR A 8 10.73 -3.65 6.06
N LYS A 9 9.68 -2.90 5.72
CA LYS A 9 9.14 -2.89 4.37
C LYS A 9 10.27 -2.51 3.39
N MET A 10 10.44 -3.30 2.33
CA MET A 10 11.41 -3.00 1.29
C MET A 10 11.05 -1.71 0.55
N GLU A 11 12.06 -0.94 0.20
CA GLU A 11 11.91 0.16 -0.74
C GLU A 11 11.80 -0.41 -2.16
N THR A 12 10.99 0.23 -3.00
CA THR A 12 10.74 -0.22 -4.36
C THR A 12 11.04 0.89 -5.35
N GLU A 13 11.69 0.52 -6.44
CA GLU A 13 11.97 1.41 -7.57
C GLU A 13 11.16 0.95 -8.78
N PHE A 14 10.38 1.90 -9.33
CA PHE A 14 9.54 1.63 -10.49
C PHE A 14 10.39 1.50 -11.76
N SER A 15 10.66 0.25 -12.12
CA SER A 15 11.52 -0.19 -13.22
C SER A 15 10.91 -1.43 -13.87
N GLN A 16 11.48 -1.91 -14.97
CA GLN A 16 10.97 -3.08 -15.70
C GLN A 16 12.07 -4.16 -15.78
N PRO A 17 12.06 -5.16 -14.88
CA PRO A 17 11.12 -5.37 -13.76
C PRO A 17 11.45 -4.50 -12.53
N ILE A 18 10.48 -4.38 -11.60
CA ILE A 18 10.61 -3.65 -10.33
C ILE A 18 11.86 -4.08 -9.55
N GLN A 19 12.61 -3.12 -9.02
CA GLN A 19 13.71 -3.39 -8.08
C GLN A 19 13.25 -3.26 -6.63
N TYR A 20 13.70 -4.20 -5.80
CA TYR A 20 13.44 -4.26 -4.37
C TYR A 20 14.73 -4.07 -3.59
N TYR A 21 14.68 -3.18 -2.61
CA TYR A 21 15.81 -2.87 -1.75
C TYR A 21 15.45 -3.08 -0.28
N LEU A 22 16.26 -3.88 0.42
CA LEU A 22 16.20 -3.96 1.87
C LEU A 22 17.22 -2.97 2.44
N VAL A 23 16.73 -1.90 3.06
CA VAL A 23 17.55 -0.81 3.60
C VAL A 23 17.77 -1.03 5.09
N PHE A 24 19.04 -1.07 5.49
CA PHE A 24 19.50 -1.12 6.87
C PHE A 24 20.07 0.25 7.28
N GLU A 25 20.50 0.36 8.54
CA GLU A 25 20.99 1.63 9.08
C GLU A 25 22.23 2.16 8.33
N ASN A 26 23.15 1.27 7.95
CA ASN A 26 24.43 1.64 7.33
C ASN A 26 24.68 0.95 5.99
N ASP A 27 23.70 0.21 5.47
CA ASP A 27 23.88 -0.60 4.26
C ASP A 27 22.52 -0.82 3.58
N PHE A 28 22.52 -1.26 2.34
CA PHE A 28 21.32 -1.69 1.64
C PHE A 28 21.61 -2.91 0.77
N LEU A 29 20.59 -3.71 0.53
CA LEU A 29 20.69 -4.92 -0.26
C LEU A 29 19.66 -4.87 -1.38
N ASN A 30 20.13 -4.83 -2.64
CA ASN A 30 19.26 -5.07 -3.78
C ASN A 30 18.88 -6.56 -3.77
N ILE A 31 17.61 -6.83 -3.45
CA ILE A 31 17.07 -8.19 -3.29
C ILE A 31 16.98 -8.90 -4.64
N ASN A 32 16.77 -8.18 -5.74
CA ASN A 32 16.71 -8.78 -7.07
C ASN A 32 18.01 -9.50 -7.44
N GLN A 33 19.16 -9.02 -6.94
CA GLN A 33 20.47 -9.65 -7.16
C GLN A 33 20.64 -10.99 -6.42
N LEU A 34 19.70 -11.33 -5.53
CA LEU A 34 19.68 -12.58 -4.78
C LEU A 34 18.78 -13.64 -5.41
N LEU A 35 18.06 -13.32 -6.48
CA LEU A 35 17.32 -14.30 -7.25
C LEU A 35 18.27 -15.41 -7.72
N ASP A 36 17.80 -16.66 -7.66
CA ASP A 36 18.55 -17.89 -7.93
C ASP A 36 19.78 -18.14 -7.04
N LYS A 37 19.91 -17.42 -5.92
CA LYS A 37 20.97 -17.64 -4.92
C LYS A 37 20.41 -18.31 -3.66
N THR A 38 21.23 -19.15 -3.05
CA THR A 38 20.93 -19.69 -1.71
C THR A 38 21.17 -18.62 -0.66
N ILE A 39 20.14 -18.28 0.09
CA ILE A 39 20.22 -17.37 1.24
C ILE A 39 19.93 -18.12 2.54
N SER A 40 20.51 -17.66 3.64
CA SER A 40 20.19 -18.12 4.99
C SER A 40 19.72 -16.94 5.82
N ILE A 41 18.61 -17.11 6.53
CA ILE A 41 18.02 -16.11 7.41
C ILE A 41 18.03 -16.67 8.83
N GLN A 42 18.64 -15.96 9.75
CA GLN A 42 18.67 -16.31 11.16
C GLN A 42 17.93 -15.24 11.97
N PHE A 43 16.96 -15.68 12.78
CA PHE A 43 16.32 -14.80 13.74
C PHE A 43 17.29 -14.48 14.89
N VAL A 44 17.45 -13.20 15.20
CA VAL A 44 18.32 -12.72 16.29
C VAL A 44 17.47 -12.23 17.46
N LYS A 45 16.60 -11.25 17.21
CA LYS A 45 15.78 -10.60 18.23
C LYS A 45 14.59 -9.87 17.60
N TYR A 46 13.71 -9.35 18.45
CA TYR A 46 12.70 -8.39 18.02
C TYR A 46 13.23 -6.96 18.14
N GLN A 47 12.62 -6.02 17.43
CA GLN A 47 12.92 -4.59 17.62
C GLN A 47 11.72 -3.74 17.22
N CYS A 48 11.15 -3.00 18.17
CA CYS A 48 10.04 -2.09 17.90
C CYS A 48 10.47 -0.97 16.95
N LEU A 49 9.70 -0.72 15.88
CA LEU A 49 10.03 0.34 14.91
C LEU A 49 9.96 1.74 15.50
N ASN A 50 9.20 1.94 16.59
CA ASN A 50 9.10 3.21 17.30
C ASN A 50 10.20 3.38 18.37
N CYS A 51 10.11 2.62 19.47
CA CYS A 51 11.02 2.80 20.61
C CYS A 51 12.39 2.11 20.48
N LYS A 52 12.62 1.33 19.41
CA LYS A 52 13.87 0.60 19.12
C LYS A 52 14.30 -0.44 20.18
N LEU A 53 13.46 -0.69 21.17
CA LEU A 53 13.70 -1.72 22.19
C LEU A 53 13.46 -3.13 21.64
N ASP A 54 14.20 -4.09 22.18
CA ASP A 54 14.00 -5.52 21.96
C ASP A 54 12.80 -6.02 22.78
N LEU A 55 11.62 -5.92 22.16
CA LEU A 55 10.35 -6.29 22.74
C LEU A 55 9.55 -7.08 21.69
N PRO A 56 8.72 -8.06 22.12
CA PRO A 56 7.80 -8.73 21.21
C PRO A 56 6.95 -7.75 20.40
N ILE A 57 6.91 -7.97 19.09
CA ILE A 57 6.13 -7.14 18.16
C ILE A 57 4.66 -7.57 18.22
N TYR A 58 3.79 -6.59 18.41
CA TYR A 58 2.34 -6.80 18.46
C TYR A 58 1.71 -6.67 17.07
N ARG A 59 1.74 -5.47 16.47
CA ARG A 59 1.14 -5.17 15.16
C ARG A 59 1.88 -4.05 14.46
N GLN A 60 1.88 -4.05 13.12
CA GLN A 60 2.48 -3.01 12.27
C GLN A 60 3.96 -2.69 12.59
N GLY A 61 4.72 -3.65 13.12
CA GLY A 61 6.11 -3.44 13.52
C GLY A 61 6.30 -2.74 14.87
N PHE A 62 5.23 -2.55 15.66
CA PHE A 62 5.29 -1.90 16.97
C PHE A 62 5.06 -2.88 18.12
N CYS A 63 5.70 -2.63 19.27
CA CYS A 63 5.34 -3.28 20.53
C CYS A 63 3.94 -2.84 20.99
N LYS A 64 3.35 -3.58 21.94
CA LYS A 64 1.97 -3.33 22.39
C LYS A 64 1.74 -1.89 22.85
N THR A 65 2.62 -1.34 23.68
CA THR A 65 2.52 0.03 24.20
C THR A 65 2.55 1.06 23.07
N CYS A 66 3.58 1.01 22.21
CA CYS A 66 3.68 1.95 21.10
C CYS A 66 2.49 1.86 20.13
N PHE A 67 1.96 0.66 19.87
CA PHE A 67 0.81 0.49 18.98
C PHE A 67 -0.43 1.28 19.43
N TYR A 68 -0.69 1.38 20.74
CA TYR A 68 -1.84 2.12 21.27
C TYR A 68 -1.58 3.62 21.43
N GLU A 69 -0.32 4.04 21.57
CA GLU A 69 0.03 5.43 21.89
C GLU A 69 0.34 6.28 20.65
N ILE A 70 1.02 5.73 19.64
CA ILE A 70 1.55 6.55 18.55
C ILE A 70 0.51 6.83 17.47
N PRO A 71 0.50 8.03 16.85
CA PRO A 71 -0.45 8.36 15.80
C PRO A 71 -0.24 7.56 14.50
N GLN A 72 0.96 7.01 14.26
CA GLN A 72 1.27 6.13 13.10
C GLN A 72 0.49 4.81 13.11
N ALA A 73 -0.04 4.40 14.27
CA ALA A 73 -0.76 3.15 14.45
C ALA A 73 -2.27 3.38 14.73
N ALA A 74 -2.75 4.61 14.54
CA ALA A 74 -4.14 4.98 14.73
C ALA A 74 -5.07 4.32 13.71
N ASP A 75 -6.35 4.17 14.05
CA ASP A 75 -7.31 3.42 13.23
C ASP A 75 -7.54 4.05 11.84
N TRP A 76 -7.45 5.38 11.74
CA TRP A 76 -7.60 6.12 10.48
C TRP A 76 -6.51 5.79 9.44
N ILE A 77 -5.40 5.15 9.86
CA ILE A 77 -4.37 4.62 8.95
C ILE A 77 -4.94 3.48 8.10
N MET A 78 -5.77 2.62 8.69
CA MET A 78 -6.41 1.51 7.98
C MET A 78 -7.78 1.86 7.42
N ARG A 79 -8.43 2.88 8.02
CA ARG A 79 -9.78 3.35 7.68
C ARG A 79 -9.74 4.85 7.35
N PRO A 80 -9.38 5.23 6.11
CA PRO A 80 -9.18 6.63 5.76
C PRO A 80 -10.41 7.52 6.02
N GLU A 81 -11.62 6.95 5.99
CA GLU A 81 -12.89 7.61 6.28
C GLU A 81 -13.04 8.10 7.73
N LEU A 82 -12.25 7.58 8.67
CA LEU A 82 -12.23 8.01 10.07
C LEU A 82 -11.29 9.21 10.32
N SER A 83 -10.66 9.74 9.28
CA SER A 83 -9.74 10.88 9.35
C SER A 83 -10.48 12.17 9.76
N THR A 84 -10.12 12.76 10.91
CA THR A 84 -10.79 13.96 11.46
C THR A 84 -9.92 15.22 11.51
N ALA A 85 -8.65 15.17 11.08
CA ALA A 85 -7.73 16.31 11.22
C ALA A 85 -8.19 17.55 10.44
N HIS A 86 -9.00 17.38 9.38
CA HIS A 86 -9.60 18.47 8.60
C HIS A 86 -10.68 19.25 9.39
N LEU A 87 -11.13 18.72 10.52
CA LEU A 87 -12.06 19.34 11.45
C LEU A 87 -11.37 19.90 12.70
N ASP A 88 -10.03 19.95 12.72
CA ASP A 88 -9.22 20.32 13.88
C ASP A 88 -9.48 19.45 15.14
N LYS A 89 -9.92 18.20 14.96
CA LYS A 89 -10.16 17.24 16.04
C LYS A 89 -9.02 16.23 16.14
N GLU A 90 -8.35 16.22 17.29
CA GLU A 90 -7.27 15.30 17.64
C GLU A 90 -7.79 13.87 17.90
N ASP A 91 -7.06 12.87 17.40
CA ASP A 91 -7.18 11.47 17.83
C ASP A 91 -6.06 11.08 18.82
N ARG A 92 -4.79 11.23 18.42
CA ARG A 92 -3.61 10.96 19.26
C ARG A 92 -2.56 12.08 19.23
N ASP A 93 -2.37 12.73 18.08
CA ASP A 93 -1.45 13.87 17.92
C ASP A 93 -1.91 14.69 16.70
N LEU A 94 -2.57 15.83 16.98
CA LEU A 94 -3.17 16.64 15.92
C LEU A 94 -2.13 17.21 14.94
N ALA A 95 -0.92 17.54 15.41
CA ALA A 95 0.11 18.13 14.57
C ALA A 95 0.63 17.10 13.55
N TYR A 96 0.88 15.87 14.02
CA TYR A 96 1.24 14.75 13.15
C TYR A 96 0.08 14.40 12.20
N GLU A 97 -1.13 14.31 12.71
CA GLU A 97 -2.32 13.96 11.93
C GLU A 97 -2.58 14.96 10.81
N LYS A 98 -2.50 16.27 11.07
CA LYS A 98 -2.62 17.30 10.03
C LYS A 98 -1.57 17.11 8.94
N LYS A 99 -0.31 16.91 9.32
CA LYS A 99 0.79 16.68 8.37
C LYS A 99 0.53 15.45 7.47
N VAL A 100 -0.08 14.39 8.00
CA VAL A 100 -0.31 13.15 7.25
C VAL A 100 -1.64 13.15 6.49
N GLN A 101 -2.71 13.67 7.10
CA GLN A 101 -4.07 13.61 6.56
C GLN A 101 -4.36 14.76 5.59
N LEU A 102 -3.80 15.96 5.81
CA LEU A 102 -4.06 17.15 5.00
C LEU A 102 -2.99 17.35 3.92
N GLN A 103 -2.94 16.39 3.01
CA GLN A 103 -2.07 16.43 1.82
C GLN A 103 -2.75 15.70 0.66
N PRO A 104 -2.28 15.85 -0.58
CA PRO A 104 -2.86 15.16 -1.73
C PRO A 104 -2.90 13.63 -1.56
N HIS A 105 -4.09 13.07 -1.73
CA HIS A 105 -4.35 11.64 -1.74
C HIS A 105 -4.98 11.21 -3.05
N ILE A 106 -4.66 10.00 -3.47
CA ILE A 106 -5.14 9.37 -4.70
C ILE A 106 -6.06 8.21 -4.31
N VAL A 107 -7.26 8.20 -4.89
CA VAL A 107 -8.08 6.99 -4.98
C VAL A 107 -7.81 6.37 -6.35
N TYR A 108 -7.50 5.08 -6.39
CA TYR A 108 -7.11 4.38 -7.61
C TYR A 108 -7.83 3.04 -7.73
N LEU A 109 -7.89 2.54 -8.96
CA LEU A 109 -8.13 1.13 -9.24
C LEU A 109 -6.79 0.39 -9.34
N ALA A 110 -6.74 -0.82 -8.82
CA ALA A 110 -5.62 -1.74 -8.98
C ALA A 110 -6.15 -3.13 -9.32
N ASN A 111 -5.49 -3.80 -10.26
CA ASN A 111 -5.76 -5.18 -10.62
C ASN A 111 -4.55 -6.06 -10.26
N SER A 112 -4.76 -6.99 -9.33
CA SER A 112 -3.77 -8.02 -8.94
C SER A 112 -4.28 -9.45 -9.20
N SER A 113 -5.60 -9.62 -9.20
CA SER A 113 -6.35 -10.87 -9.42
C SER A 113 -7.82 -10.54 -9.72
N SER A 114 -8.26 -9.39 -9.23
CA SER A 114 -9.53 -8.74 -9.54
C SER A 114 -9.35 -7.24 -9.35
N VAL A 115 -10.19 -6.44 -10.01
CA VAL A 115 -10.20 -4.98 -9.87
C VAL A 115 -10.70 -4.57 -8.48
N LYS A 116 -9.95 -3.66 -7.87
CA LYS A 116 -10.15 -3.13 -6.52
C LYS A 116 -9.93 -1.65 -6.45
N VAL A 117 -10.57 -1.01 -5.48
CA VAL A 117 -10.36 0.40 -5.14
C VAL A 117 -9.45 0.49 -3.92
N GLY A 118 -8.50 1.41 -3.95
CA GLY A 118 -7.64 1.72 -2.80
C GLY A 118 -7.32 3.19 -2.67
N VAL A 119 -6.84 3.58 -1.49
CA VAL A 119 -6.34 4.94 -1.19
C VAL A 119 -4.84 4.93 -0.93
N THR A 120 -4.16 5.96 -1.41
CA THR A 120 -2.76 6.23 -1.08
C THR A 120 -2.47 7.73 -1.03
N ARG A 121 -1.35 8.11 -0.43
CA ARG A 121 -0.80 9.47 -0.61
C ARG A 121 -0.25 9.60 -2.02
N LYS A 122 -0.34 10.77 -2.63
CA LYS A 122 0.23 11.02 -3.97
C LYS A 122 1.73 10.68 -4.03
N SER A 123 2.48 11.00 -2.99
CA SER A 123 3.92 10.65 -2.86
C SER A 123 4.23 9.16 -2.75
N GLN A 124 3.22 8.29 -2.68
CA GLN A 124 3.37 6.84 -2.62
C GLN A 124 2.91 6.15 -3.92
N VAL A 125 2.54 6.92 -4.94
CA VAL A 125 2.31 6.38 -6.29
C VAL A 125 3.66 6.31 -7.02
N PRO A 126 4.04 5.19 -7.66
CA PRO A 126 3.32 3.91 -7.77
C PRO A 126 3.69 2.87 -6.68
N THR A 127 4.56 3.21 -5.72
CA THR A 127 5.02 2.29 -4.64
C THR A 127 3.88 1.50 -3.98
N ARG A 128 2.74 2.14 -3.70
CA ARG A 128 1.60 1.47 -3.07
C ARG A 128 0.98 0.38 -3.94
N TRP A 129 0.96 0.57 -5.26
CA TRP A 129 0.44 -0.42 -6.22
C TRP A 129 1.38 -1.62 -6.28
N ILE A 130 2.69 -1.35 -6.27
CA ILE A 130 3.74 -2.37 -6.20
C ILE A 130 3.56 -3.23 -4.94
N ASP A 131 3.37 -2.60 -3.77
CA ASP A 131 3.16 -3.29 -2.48
C ASP A 131 1.94 -4.21 -2.46
N GLN A 132 0.94 -3.91 -3.28
CA GLN A 132 -0.30 -4.69 -3.37
C GLN A 132 -0.22 -5.84 -4.37
N GLY A 133 0.88 -5.95 -5.13
CA GLY A 133 0.99 -6.94 -6.20
C GLY A 133 0.11 -6.61 -7.40
N ALA A 134 -0.20 -5.33 -7.65
CA ALA A 134 -0.97 -4.93 -8.83
C ALA A 134 -0.13 -5.07 -10.09
N HIS A 135 -0.64 -5.72 -11.13
CA HIS A 135 -0.02 -5.69 -12.46
C HIS A 135 -0.41 -4.44 -13.25
N GLU A 136 -1.54 -3.84 -12.90
CA GLU A 136 -2.11 -2.67 -13.56
C GLU A 136 -2.79 -1.80 -12.51
N ALA A 137 -2.68 -0.48 -12.66
CA ALA A 137 -3.38 0.47 -11.81
C ALA A 137 -3.69 1.76 -12.57
N ILE A 138 -4.76 2.44 -12.17
CA ILE A 138 -5.15 3.75 -12.72
C ILE A 138 -5.73 4.61 -11.62
N GLU A 139 -5.43 5.91 -11.64
CA GLU A 139 -5.98 6.87 -10.69
C GLU A 139 -7.41 7.28 -11.10
N ILE A 140 -8.28 7.46 -10.11
CA ILE A 140 -9.69 7.87 -10.27
C ILE A 140 -9.88 9.31 -9.84
N VAL A 141 -9.47 9.65 -8.61
CA VAL A 141 -9.58 11.01 -8.06
C VAL A 141 -8.31 11.41 -7.32
N GLU A 142 -7.96 12.70 -7.40
CA GLU A 142 -6.91 13.33 -6.59
C GLU A 142 -7.54 14.38 -5.67
N VAL A 143 -7.60 14.08 -4.38
CA VAL A 143 -8.28 14.92 -3.38
C VAL A 143 -7.27 15.54 -2.41
N PRO A 144 -7.57 16.72 -1.82
CA PRO A 144 -6.61 17.47 -1.01
C PRO A 144 -6.38 16.88 0.40
N ASN A 145 -7.19 15.91 0.82
CA ASN A 145 -7.06 15.30 2.14
C ASN A 145 -7.50 13.83 2.15
N ARG A 146 -7.09 13.12 3.20
CA ARG A 146 -7.34 11.70 3.41
C ARG A 146 -8.81 11.36 3.59
N TYR A 147 -9.59 12.24 4.23
CA TYR A 147 -11.01 11.99 4.50
C TYR A 147 -11.83 11.89 3.21
N LEU A 148 -11.65 12.86 2.30
CA LEU A 148 -12.30 12.84 0.99
C LEU A 148 -11.94 11.57 0.19
N ALA A 149 -10.68 11.12 0.32
CA ALA A 149 -10.25 9.89 -0.33
C ALA A 149 -10.94 8.67 0.31
N GLY A 150 -11.10 8.68 1.63
CA GLY A 150 -11.77 7.63 2.39
C GLY A 150 -13.24 7.48 2.06
N ILE A 151 -14.02 8.56 2.08
CA ILE A 151 -15.45 8.50 1.73
C ILE A 151 -15.64 8.03 0.27
N THR A 152 -14.74 8.45 -0.63
CA THR A 152 -14.76 8.01 -2.03
C THR A 152 -14.42 6.52 -2.13
N GLU A 153 -13.39 6.04 -1.44
CA GLU A 153 -13.03 4.62 -1.40
C GLU A 153 -14.17 3.75 -0.90
N VAL A 154 -14.82 4.15 0.19
CA VAL A 154 -15.98 3.44 0.77
C VAL A 154 -17.14 3.40 -0.22
N ALA A 155 -17.45 4.52 -0.89
CA ALA A 155 -18.51 4.57 -1.89
C ALA A 155 -18.23 3.60 -3.06
N LEU A 156 -17.01 3.62 -3.59
CA LEU A 156 -16.64 2.79 -4.74
C LEU A 156 -16.46 1.31 -4.39
N LYS A 157 -16.04 0.97 -3.16
CA LYS A 157 -15.88 -0.43 -2.69
C LYS A 157 -17.17 -1.25 -2.79
N ASN A 158 -18.34 -0.61 -2.68
CA ASN A 158 -19.64 -1.29 -2.83
C ASN A 158 -19.91 -1.78 -4.27
N HIS A 159 -19.10 -1.34 -5.24
CA HIS A 159 -19.28 -1.64 -6.67
C HIS A 159 -18.14 -2.46 -7.28
N VAL A 160 -17.09 -2.77 -6.50
CA VAL A 160 -15.93 -3.58 -6.92
C VAL A 160 -15.70 -4.75 -5.98
N SER A 161 -14.78 -5.64 -6.35
CA SER A 161 -14.41 -6.77 -5.48
C SER A 161 -13.66 -6.28 -4.23
N ASP A 162 -14.08 -6.76 -3.06
CA ASP A 162 -13.50 -6.35 -1.77
C ASP A 162 -12.11 -6.99 -1.52
N LYS A 163 -11.92 -8.27 -1.87
CA LYS A 163 -10.77 -9.08 -1.41
C LYS A 163 -9.91 -9.66 -2.54
N THR A 164 -8.60 -9.66 -2.32
CA THR A 164 -7.61 -10.19 -3.27
C THR A 164 -7.55 -11.68 -3.03
N ASN A 165 -7.72 -12.49 -4.08
CA ASN A 165 -7.37 -13.89 -3.96
C ASN A 165 -5.85 -14.02 -4.09
N TRP A 166 -5.16 -13.98 -2.94
CA TRP A 166 -3.71 -14.03 -2.88
C TRP A 166 -3.12 -15.27 -3.57
N ARG A 167 -3.86 -16.39 -3.63
CA ARG A 167 -3.41 -17.59 -4.35
C ARG A 167 -3.40 -17.37 -5.86
N THR A 168 -4.47 -16.76 -6.40
CA THR A 168 -4.55 -16.40 -7.82
C THR A 168 -3.47 -15.40 -8.21
N MET A 169 -3.27 -14.37 -7.37
CA MET A 169 -2.23 -13.37 -7.54
C MET A 169 -0.82 -14.01 -7.58
N LEU A 170 -0.49 -14.90 -6.64
CA LEU A 170 0.83 -15.56 -6.62
C LEU A 170 1.05 -16.54 -7.76
N LYS A 171 -0.01 -17.17 -8.27
CA LYS A 171 0.06 -18.03 -9.47
C LYS A 171 0.25 -17.24 -10.76
N ASN A 172 -0.03 -15.93 -10.72
CA ASN A 172 -0.12 -15.08 -11.89
C ASN A 172 -1.20 -15.56 -12.89
N ASP A 173 -2.27 -16.15 -12.36
CA ASP A 173 -3.49 -16.49 -13.11
C ASP A 173 -4.36 -15.23 -13.22
N ILE A 174 -3.83 -14.16 -13.82
CA ILE A 174 -4.46 -12.84 -13.81
C ILE A 174 -5.29 -12.64 -15.08
N VAL A 175 -6.46 -12.00 -14.91
CA VAL A 175 -7.33 -11.58 -16.00
C VAL A 175 -7.06 -10.11 -16.27
N ASP A 176 -6.69 -9.82 -17.51
CA ASP A 176 -6.58 -8.47 -18.04
C ASP A 176 -7.96 -7.80 -18.05
N GLU A 177 -8.05 -6.60 -17.50
CA GLU A 177 -9.29 -5.84 -17.30
C GLU A 177 -9.06 -4.39 -17.67
N ASP A 178 -9.97 -3.81 -18.47
CA ASP A 178 -9.88 -2.41 -18.88
C ASP A 178 -10.24 -1.49 -17.70
N LEU A 179 -9.23 -0.96 -17.02
CA LEU A 179 -9.40 -0.10 -15.86
C LEU A 179 -9.94 1.27 -16.24
N VAL A 180 -9.76 1.72 -17.48
CA VAL A 180 -10.41 2.93 -18.00
C VAL A 180 -11.92 2.74 -18.03
N GLN A 181 -12.42 1.63 -18.55
CA GLN A 181 -13.85 1.29 -18.54
C GLN A 181 -14.39 1.17 -17.11
N TRP A 182 -13.64 0.53 -16.21
CA TRP A 182 -14.03 0.46 -14.79
C TRP A 182 -14.13 1.85 -14.16
N ARG A 183 -13.15 2.74 -14.42
CA ARG A 183 -13.15 4.11 -13.92
C ARG A 183 -14.36 4.90 -14.41
N GLU A 184 -14.68 4.82 -15.70
CA GLU A 184 -15.86 5.49 -16.27
C GLU A 184 -17.18 4.95 -15.68
N ARG A 185 -17.28 3.62 -15.50
CA ARG A 185 -18.44 3.00 -14.84
C ARG A 185 -18.61 3.50 -13.39
N LEU A 186 -17.50 3.64 -12.67
CA LEU A 186 -17.48 4.01 -11.26
C LEU A 186 -17.66 5.51 -11.01
N LYS A 187 -17.40 6.36 -12.02
CA LYS A 187 -17.53 7.82 -11.96
C LYS A 187 -18.85 8.30 -11.32
N GLN A 188 -19.96 7.63 -11.65
CA GLN A 188 -21.29 7.99 -11.15
C GLN A 188 -21.48 7.78 -9.63
N TYR A 189 -20.63 6.96 -9.00
CA TYR A 189 -20.71 6.63 -7.57
C TYR A 189 -19.74 7.47 -6.71
N ILE A 190 -19.01 8.40 -7.33
CA ILE A 190 -18.15 9.33 -6.59
C ILE A 190 -19.04 10.30 -5.79
N PRO A 191 -18.80 10.46 -4.46
CA PRO A 191 -19.56 11.39 -3.62
C PRO A 191 -19.49 12.83 -4.14
N ASP A 192 -20.54 13.61 -3.91
CA ASP A 192 -20.64 15.01 -4.38
C ASP A 192 -19.44 15.86 -3.96
N GLU A 193 -18.95 15.66 -2.73
CA GLU A 193 -17.79 16.35 -2.15
C GLU A 193 -16.47 16.04 -2.88
N ALA A 194 -16.41 14.93 -3.63
CA ALA A 194 -15.22 14.47 -4.33
C ALA A 194 -15.34 14.56 -5.87
N LYS A 195 -16.51 14.92 -6.41
CA LYS A 195 -16.79 14.89 -7.87
C LYS A 195 -15.85 15.79 -8.68
N ASP A 196 -15.57 16.99 -8.17
CA ASP A 196 -14.71 17.97 -8.85
C ASP A 196 -13.23 17.54 -8.92
N TYR A 197 -12.86 16.50 -8.18
CA TYR A 197 -11.51 15.95 -8.11
C TYR A 197 -11.29 14.74 -9.04
N PHE A 198 -12.27 14.40 -9.88
CA PHE A 198 -12.18 13.31 -10.83
C PHE A 198 -11.12 13.56 -11.91
N ILE A 199 -10.30 12.55 -12.18
CA ILE A 199 -9.24 12.60 -13.18
C ILE A 199 -9.82 12.12 -14.51
N GLU A 200 -10.13 13.05 -15.41
CA GLU A 200 -10.79 12.72 -16.70
C GLU A 200 -9.92 11.90 -17.65
N THR A 201 -8.62 12.17 -17.68
CA THR A 201 -7.69 11.50 -18.60
C THR A 201 -6.51 10.95 -17.84
N ASN A 202 -6.38 9.63 -17.83
CA ASN A 202 -5.21 8.95 -17.30
C ASN A 202 -4.99 7.66 -18.10
N THR A 203 -3.76 7.16 -18.07
CA THR A 203 -3.37 5.89 -18.70
C THR A 203 -3.08 4.86 -17.63
N GLU A 204 -3.35 3.60 -17.96
CA GLU A 204 -3.02 2.50 -17.07
C GLU A 204 -1.50 2.39 -16.88
N THR A 205 -1.12 2.24 -15.62
CA THR A 205 0.26 1.95 -15.24
C THR A 205 0.45 0.45 -15.16
N ASN A 206 1.25 -0.10 -16.08
CA ASN A 206 1.63 -1.50 -16.10
C ASN A 206 2.85 -1.74 -15.20
N ILE A 207 2.83 -2.83 -14.43
CA ILE A 207 3.83 -3.17 -13.41
C ILE A 207 4.36 -4.58 -13.68
N GLN A 208 5.68 -4.71 -13.84
CA GLN A 208 6.34 -5.99 -14.11
C GLN A 208 7.22 -6.41 -12.94
N TYR A 209 6.95 -7.59 -12.39
CA TYR A 209 7.67 -8.11 -11.23
C TYR A 209 8.84 -9.03 -11.64
N PRO A 210 9.94 -9.06 -10.87
CA PRO A 210 11.13 -9.87 -11.18
C PRO A 210 10.92 -11.34 -10.79
N VAL A 211 9.94 -12.00 -11.43
CA VAL A 211 9.57 -13.40 -11.15
C VAL A 211 10.00 -14.30 -12.30
N HIS A 212 10.87 -15.27 -12.01
CA HIS A 212 11.32 -16.26 -13.01
C HIS A 212 10.32 -17.39 -13.21
N GLN A 213 9.68 -17.85 -12.13
CA GLN A 213 8.72 -18.95 -12.17
C GLN A 213 7.63 -18.74 -11.12
N TYR A 214 6.37 -18.77 -11.55
CA TYR A 214 5.23 -18.68 -10.65
C TYR A 214 4.89 -20.04 -10.02
N PRO A 215 4.57 -20.09 -8.72
CA PRO A 215 4.19 -21.32 -8.03
C PRO A 215 2.84 -21.86 -8.51
N LEU A 216 2.77 -23.15 -8.87
CA LEU A 216 1.52 -23.79 -9.31
C LEU A 216 0.51 -24.03 -8.16
N LYS A 217 1.02 -24.27 -6.95
CA LYS A 217 0.22 -24.56 -5.74
C LYS A 217 0.83 -23.83 -4.54
N PRO A 218 0.53 -22.54 -4.36
CA PRO A 218 1.02 -21.79 -3.21
C PRO A 218 0.37 -22.31 -1.92
N ASN A 219 1.20 -22.68 -0.95
CA ASN A 219 0.79 -23.10 0.39
C ASN A 219 1.05 -21.96 1.38
N SER A 220 0.18 -21.81 2.38
CA SER A 220 0.50 -20.98 3.54
C SER A 220 1.60 -21.69 4.33
N LEU A 221 2.57 -20.91 4.81
CA LEU A 221 3.46 -21.33 5.89
C LEU A 221 2.68 -21.35 7.22
#